data_AF-A0A645ILB8-F1
#
_entry.id   AF-A0A645ILB8-F1
#
_cell.length_a   1.000
_cell.length_b   1.000
_cell.length_c   1.000
_cell.angle_alpha   90.00
_cell.angle_beta   90.00
_cell.angle_gamma   90.00
#
_symmetry.space_group_name_H-M   'P 1'
#
loop_
_entity.id
_entity.type
_entity.pdbx_description
1 polymer ?
#
loop_
_entity_poly.entity_id
_entity_poly.type
_entity_poly.pdbx_seq_one_letter_code
_entity_poly.pdbx_strand_id
1 'polypeptide(L)'
;MSKELKAMFLSGAKTKLAALLMKEQMAGFKKMLDPGEVGGTPFLGITKPVVKAHGGSDARAIQNAVRQAEEFAKSGFIADVEASIEQMQLNAAEKI
;
A
#
# COMPACT_ATOMS: atom_id res chain seq x y z
N MET A 1 -4.46 14.85 1.23
CA MET A 1 -3.70 16.03 1.73
C MET A 1 -4.62 16.80 2.64
N SER A 2 -4.21 17.04 3.89
CA SER A 2 -5.05 17.71 4.89
C SER A 2 -5.44 19.11 4.42
N LYS A 3 -6.65 19.57 4.78
CA LYS A 3 -7.16 20.90 4.39
C LYS A 3 -6.25 22.00 4.96
N GLU A 4 -5.69 21.73 6.12
CA GLU A 4 -4.82 22.58 6.92
C GLU A 4 -3.50 22.86 6.19
N LEU A 5 -2.90 21.82 5.58
CA LEU A 5 -1.65 21.98 4.83
C LEU A 5 -1.84 22.87 3.59
N LYS A 6 -2.97 22.70 2.87
CA LYS A 6 -3.32 23.57 1.73
C LYS A 6 -3.56 25.01 2.16
N ALA A 7 -4.25 25.23 3.28
CA ALA A 7 -4.51 26.57 3.80
C ALA A 7 -3.20 27.29 4.16
N MET A 8 -2.24 26.58 4.76
CA MET A 8 -0.94 27.16 5.12
C MET A 8 -0.14 27.61 3.89
N PHE A 9 -0.07 26.80 2.84
CA PHE A 9 0.66 27.12 1.60
C PHE A 9 -0.02 28.21 0.75
N LEU A 10 -1.34 28.40 0.88
CA LEU A 10 -2.10 29.38 0.10
C LEU A 10 -2.36 30.70 0.85
N SER A 11 -1.88 30.82 2.09
CA SER A 11 -2.14 31.95 3.00
C SER A 11 -1.62 33.31 2.54
N GLY A 12 -0.56 33.38 1.74
CA GLY A 12 0.08 34.64 1.35
C GLY A 12 1.00 34.53 0.13
N ALA A 13 1.54 35.65 -0.34
CA ALA A 13 2.36 35.69 -1.56
C ALA A 13 3.66 34.87 -1.45
N LYS A 14 4.35 34.93 -0.29
CA LYS A 14 5.57 34.16 -0.03
C LYS A 14 5.30 32.65 0.03
N THR A 15 4.24 32.25 0.72
CA THR A 15 3.86 30.84 0.86
C THR A 15 3.36 30.25 -0.46
N LYS A 16 2.70 31.04 -1.31
CA LYS A 16 2.34 30.64 -2.68
C LYS A 16 3.56 30.41 -3.57
N LEU A 17 4.59 31.25 -3.46
CA LEU A 17 5.85 31.04 -4.20
C LEU A 17 6.54 29.75 -3.73
N ALA A 18 6.60 29.52 -2.42
CA ALA A 18 7.11 28.26 -1.87
C ALA A 18 6.29 27.05 -2.34
N ALA A 19 4.96 27.16 -2.41
CA ALA A 19 4.09 26.11 -2.91
C ALA A 19 4.36 25.76 -4.38
N LEU A 20 4.69 26.77 -5.20
CA LEU A 20 5.05 26.55 -6.61
C LEU A 20 6.38 25.81 -6.73
N LEU A 21 7.39 26.21 -5.96
CA LEU A 21 8.70 25.56 -5.94
C LEU A 21 8.63 24.11 -5.46
N MET A 22 7.72 23.83 -4.52
CA MET A 22 7.54 22.49 -3.94
C MET A 22 6.46 21.64 -4.61
N LYS A 23 5.86 22.12 -5.71
CA LYS A 23 4.67 21.50 -6.30
C LYS A 23 4.88 20.04 -6.67
N GLU A 24 6.01 19.73 -7.30
CA GLU A 24 6.34 18.37 -7.74
C GLU A 24 6.59 17.43 -6.54
N GLN A 25 7.32 17.90 -5.52
CA GLN A 25 7.56 17.13 -4.30
C GLN A 25 6.25 16.90 -3.53
N MET A 26 5.37 17.90 -3.48
CA MET A 26 4.03 17.79 -2.90
C MET A 26 3.15 16.78 -3.65
N ALA A 27 3.24 16.73 -4.98
CA ALA A 27 2.51 15.76 -5.78
C ALA A 27 3.00 14.32 -5.50
N GLY A 28 4.31 14.12 -5.45
CA GLY A 28 4.92 12.84 -5.06
C GLY A 28 4.54 12.41 -3.64
N PHE A 29 4.59 13.35 -2.69
CA PHE A 29 4.16 13.09 -1.31
C PHE A 29 2.69 12.70 -1.21
N LYS A 30 1.81 13.37 -1.96
CA LYS A 30 0.39 13.00 -2.04
C LYS A 30 0.23 11.58 -2.57
N LYS A 31 0.99 11.21 -3.60
CA LYS A 31 0.96 9.87 -4.21
C LYS A 31 1.40 8.80 -3.21
N MET A 32 2.47 9.03 -2.47
CA MET A 32 2.97 8.11 -1.43
C MET A 32 1.93 7.83 -0.33
N LEU A 33 1.07 8.80 -0.03
CA LEU A 33 0.01 8.67 0.97
C LEU A 33 -1.34 8.21 0.40
N ASP A 34 -1.46 8.03 -0.91
CA ASP A 34 -2.72 7.66 -1.56
C ASP A 34 -2.88 6.14 -1.56
N PRO A 35 -3.82 5.58 -0.76
CA PRO A 35 -4.04 4.13 -0.71
C PRO A 35 -4.51 3.55 -2.06
N GLY A 36 -5.07 4.39 -2.95
CA GLY A 36 -5.45 3.97 -4.29
C GLY A 36 -4.27 3.63 -5.20
N GLU A 37 -3.04 4.03 -4.85
CA GLU A 37 -1.84 3.68 -5.63
C GLU A 37 -1.49 2.19 -5.53
N VAL A 38 -1.76 1.57 -4.38
CA VAL A 38 -1.62 0.11 -4.19
C VAL A 38 -2.94 -0.59 -4.57
N GLY A 39 -4.08 0.06 -4.33
CA GLY A 39 -5.40 -0.41 -4.76
C GLY A 39 -6.08 -1.40 -3.82
N GLY A 40 -5.31 -2.20 -3.08
CA GLY A 40 -5.84 -3.10 -2.06
C GLY A 40 -4.77 -3.78 -1.23
N THR A 41 -5.18 -4.51 -0.19
CA THR A 41 -4.28 -5.23 0.71
C THR A 41 -4.42 -6.74 0.51
N PRO A 42 -3.32 -7.48 0.31
CA PRO A 42 -3.36 -8.93 0.23
C PRO A 42 -3.72 -9.55 1.59
N PHE A 43 -4.58 -10.56 1.60
CA PHE A 43 -4.86 -11.38 2.77
C PHE A 43 -3.80 -12.48 2.89
N LEU A 44 -3.20 -12.57 4.06
CA LEU A 44 -2.17 -13.56 4.38
C LEU A 44 -2.80 -14.72 5.16
N GLY A 45 -2.18 -15.90 5.08
CA GLY A 45 -2.62 -17.10 5.81
C GLY A 45 -3.79 -17.86 5.15
N ILE A 46 -4.06 -17.59 3.87
CA ILE A 46 -5.05 -18.31 3.06
C ILE A 46 -4.35 -19.00 1.89
N THR A 47 -4.95 -20.06 1.36
CA THR A 47 -4.34 -20.94 0.33
C THR A 47 -4.35 -20.36 -1.08
N LYS A 48 -5.00 -19.21 -1.32
CA LYS A 48 -5.07 -18.58 -2.64
C LYS A 48 -4.93 -17.06 -2.53
N PRO A 49 -4.41 -16.36 -3.55
CA PRO A 49 -4.34 -14.91 -3.56
C PRO A 49 -5.73 -14.28 -3.41
N VAL A 50 -5.91 -13.48 -2.36
CA VAL A 50 -7.09 -12.62 -2.18
C VAL A 50 -6.62 -11.23 -1.81
N VAL A 51 -7.15 -10.23 -2.51
CA VAL A 51 -6.85 -8.81 -2.26
C VAL A 51 -8.14 -8.09 -1.90
N LYS A 52 -8.13 -7.39 -0.76
CA LYS A 52 -9.22 -6.54 -0.33
C LYS A 52 -9.01 -5.11 -0.83
N ALA A 53 -9.92 -4.61 -1.67
CA ALA A 53 -10.01 -3.19 -1.99
C ALA A 53 -10.84 -2.42 -0.93
N HIS A 54 -10.61 -1.11 -0.80
CA HIS A 54 -11.40 -0.27 0.09
C HIS A 54 -12.81 -0.01 -0.49
N GLY A 55 -13.83 0.17 0.36
CA GLY A 55 -15.21 0.36 -0.12
C GLY A 55 -15.41 1.63 -0.95
N GLY A 56 -14.65 2.69 -0.65
CA GLY A 56 -14.62 3.94 -1.42
C GLY A 56 -13.63 3.95 -2.58
N SER A 57 -13.20 2.79 -3.09
CA SER A 57 -12.22 2.71 -4.19
C SER A 57 -12.80 3.23 -5.49
N ASP A 58 -12.02 4.06 -6.20
CA ASP A 58 -12.34 4.51 -7.55
C ASP A 58 -11.83 3.50 -8.61
N ALA A 59 -12.09 3.78 -9.90
CA ALA A 59 -11.68 2.90 -10.99
C ALA A 59 -10.17 2.64 -11.05
N ARG A 60 -9.35 3.64 -10.70
CA ARG A 60 -7.89 3.51 -10.66
C ARG A 60 -7.44 2.62 -9.50
N ALA A 61 -8.03 2.80 -8.33
CA ALA A 61 -7.76 1.95 -7.17
C ALA A 61 -8.13 0.49 -7.45
N ILE A 62 -9.27 0.24 -8.10
CA ILE A 62 -9.66 -1.13 -8.50
C ILE A 62 -8.70 -1.71 -9.54
N GLN A 63 -8.29 -0.93 -10.54
CA GLN A 63 -7.28 -1.36 -11.51
C GLN A 63 -5.98 -1.78 -10.81
N ASN A 64 -5.51 -0.98 -9.85
CA ASN A 64 -4.31 -1.29 -9.08
C ASN A 64 -4.51 -2.52 -8.19
N ALA A 65 -5.69 -2.73 -7.61
CA ALA A 65 -6.01 -3.94 -6.85
C ALA A 65 -5.91 -5.22 -7.69
N VAL A 66 -6.36 -5.16 -8.96
CA VAL A 66 -6.25 -6.28 -9.90
C VAL A 66 -4.78 -6.56 -10.25
N ARG A 67 -3.99 -5.50 -10.50
CA ARG A 67 -2.52 -5.64 -10.72
C ARG A 67 -1.84 -6.24 -9.49
N GLN A 68 -2.19 -5.77 -8.30
CA GLN A 68 -1.66 -6.32 -7.04
C GLN A 68 -2.00 -7.80 -6.88
N ALA A 69 -3.21 -8.23 -7.26
CA ALA A 69 -3.62 -9.63 -7.23
C ALA A 69 -2.85 -10.48 -8.26
N GLU A 70 -2.60 -9.95 -9.45
CA GLU A 70 -1.78 -10.59 -10.48
C GLU A 70 -0.33 -10.77 -10.01
N GLU A 71 0.28 -9.72 -9.46
CA GLU A 71 1.63 -9.77 -8.90
C GLU A 71 1.72 -10.78 -7.75
N PHE A 72 0.74 -10.78 -6.86
CA PHE A 72 0.68 -11.73 -5.74
C PHE A 72 0.53 -13.18 -6.23
N ALA A 73 -0.28 -13.42 -7.27
CA ALA A 73 -0.40 -14.74 -7.86
C ALA A 73 0.89 -15.23 -8.51
N LYS A 74 1.69 -14.32 -9.09
CA LYS A 74 2.95 -14.63 -9.76
C LYS A 74 4.17 -14.69 -8.83
N SER A 75 4.08 -14.16 -7.61
CA SER A 75 5.24 -13.98 -6.75
C SER A 75 5.77 -15.28 -6.12
N GLY A 76 4.99 -16.36 -6.11
CA GLY A 76 5.35 -17.59 -5.39
C GLY A 76 5.23 -17.49 -3.86
N PHE A 77 4.79 -16.34 -3.34
CA PHE A 77 4.77 -16.05 -1.90
C PHE A 77 4.07 -17.11 -1.05
N ILE A 78 2.94 -17.66 -1.51
CA ILE A 78 2.20 -18.68 -0.76
C ILE A 78 3.05 -19.95 -0.61
N ALA A 79 3.71 -20.38 -1.68
CA ALA A 79 4.60 -21.54 -1.63
C ALA A 79 5.82 -21.30 -0.73
N ASP A 80 6.38 -20.10 -0.75
CA ASP A 80 7.50 -19.72 0.13
C ASP A 80 7.09 -19.75 1.60
N VAL A 81 5.88 -19.25 1.93
CA VAL A 81 5.33 -19.31 3.29
C VAL A 81 5.09 -20.76 3.72
N GLU A 82 4.48 -21.58 2.86
CA GLU A 82 4.25 -23.00 3.13
C GLU A 82 5.55 -23.74 3.43
N ALA A 83 6.59 -23.55 2.60
CA ALA A 83 7.90 -24.15 2.82
C ALA A 83 8.59 -23.63 4.10
N SER A 84 8.41 -22.36 4.44
CA SER A 84 9.00 -21.75 5.63
C SER A 84 8.35 -22.22 6.93
N ILE A 85 7.04 -22.51 6.91
CA ILE A 85 6.30 -22.98 8.10
C ILE A 85 6.88 -24.29 8.64
N GLU A 86 7.35 -25.19 7.77
CA GLU A 86 7.98 -26.45 8.19
C GLU A 86 9.24 -26.23 9.04
N GLN A 87 10.00 -25.17 8.76
CA GLN A 87 11.21 -24.81 9.51
C GLN A 87 10.90 -24.14 10.86
N MET A 88 9.67 -23.68 11.07
CA MET A 88 9.23 -23.04 12.31
C MET A 88 8.67 -24.04 13.33
N GLN A 89 8.56 -25.32 12.99
CA GLN A 89 8.11 -26.34 13.93
C GLN A 89 9.21 -26.63 14.96
N LEU A 90 8.93 -26.35 16.23
CA LEU A 90 9.81 -26.74 17.33
C LEU A 90 9.86 -28.27 17.44
N ASN A 91 11.06 -28.80 17.61
CA ASN A 91 11.24 -30.23 17.84
C ASN A 91 10.51 -30.64 19.13
N ALA A 92 9.92 -31.83 19.15
CA ALA A 92 9.18 -32.32 20.32
C ALA A 92 10.03 -32.37 21.61
N ALA A 93 11.36 -32.39 21.49
CA ALA A 93 12.32 -32.34 22.59
C ALA A 93 12.52 -30.94 23.21
N GLU A 94 12.07 -29.88 22.55
CA GLU A 94 12.16 -28.47 23.01
C GLU A 94 10.83 -27.95 23.56
N LYS A 95 9.79 -28.80 23.59
CA LYS A 95 8.52 -28.52 24.28
C LYS A 95 8.74 -28.73 25.78
N ILE A 96 8.99 -27.63 26.50
CA ILE A 96 8.95 -27.56 27.98
C ILE A 96 7.50 -27.69 28.45
#